data_AF-A0A7C1RAZ8-F1
#
_entry.id   AF-A0A7C1RAZ8-F1
#
_cell.length_a   1.000
_cell.length_b   1.000
_cell.length_c   1.000
_cell.angle_alpha   90.00
_cell.angle_beta   90.00
_cell.angle_gamma   90.00
#
_symmetry.space_group_name_H-M   'P 1'
#
loop_
_entity.id
_entity.type
_entity.pdbx_description
1 polymer ?
#
loop_
_entity_poly.entity_id
_entity_poly.type
_entity_poly.pdbx_seq_one_letter_code
_entity_poly.pdbx_strand_id
1 'polypeptide(L)' 'MENTTIAIDKKVKERMKEFGNKGETYTDIIIKLIESAKERQLHDLLMDETNTISIEEALSNAKKRWQK' A
#
# COMPACT_ATOMS: atom_id res chain seq x y z
N MET A 1 11.02 -16.20 19.45
CA MET A 1 9.90 -15.42 18.89
C MET A 1 8.76 -15.48 19.88
N GLU A 2 8.23 -14.32 20.26
CA GLU A 2 7.09 -14.23 21.16
C GLU A 2 5.81 -14.21 20.32
N ASN A 3 4.85 -15.07 20.66
CA ASN A 3 3.62 -15.20 19.91
C ASN A 3 2.54 -14.31 20.54
N THR A 4 1.79 -13.63 19.68
CA THR A 4 0.66 -12.78 20.04
C THR A 4 -0.61 -13.30 19.38
N THR A 5 -1.77 -13.00 19.98
CA THR A 5 -3.08 -13.42 19.45
C THR A 5 -3.72 -12.25 18.73
N ILE A 6 -4.11 -12.46 17.48
CA ILE A 6 -4.88 -11.49 16.68
C ILE A 6 -6.30 -12.05 16.52
N ALA A 7 -7.29 -11.30 17.01
CA ALA A 7 -8.69 -11.63 16.77
C ALA A 7 -9.10 -11.13 15.38
N ILE A 8 -9.56 -12.05 14.53
CA ILE A 8 -10.06 -11.75 13.18
C ILE A 8 -11.34 -12.53 12.91
N ASP A 9 -12.15 -12.02 11.99
CA ASP A 9 -13.34 -12.72 11.52
C ASP A 9 -12.99 -14.04 10.84
N LYS A 10 -13.86 -15.04 11.01
CA LYS A 10 -13.70 -16.35 10.35
C LYS A 10 -13.57 -16.21 8.83
N LYS A 11 -14.32 -15.29 8.21
CA LYS A 11 -14.25 -15.03 6.76
C LYS A 11 -12.87 -14.52 6.33
N VAL A 12 -12.26 -13.65 7.14
CA VAL A 12 -10.91 -13.13 6.88
C VAL A 12 -9.88 -14.25 7.02
N LYS A 13 -10.01 -15.09 8.06
CA LYS A 13 -9.14 -16.25 8.25
C LYS A 13 -9.19 -17.22 7.07
N GLU A 14 -10.38 -17.50 6.52
CA GLU A 14 -10.50 -18.37 5.35
C GLU A 14 -9.86 -17.73 4.10
N ARG A 15 -10.09 -16.44 3.86
CA ARG A 15 -9.41 -15.72 2.77
C ARG A 15 -7.90 -15.74 2.91
N MET A 16 -7.36 -15.60 4.12
CA MET A 16 -5.92 -15.68 4.35
C MET A 16 -5.32 -17.02 3.92
N LYS A 17 -6.06 -18.13 4.05
CA LYS A 17 -5.57 -19.44 3.59
C LYS A 17 -5.38 -19.49 2.08
N GLU A 18 -6.16 -18.73 1.30
CA GLU A 18 -6.05 -18.68 -0.16
C GLU A 18 -4.70 -18.11 -0.62
N PHE A 19 -4.04 -17.31 0.22
CA PHE A 19 -2.74 -16.71 -0.07
C PHE A 19 -1.55 -17.60 0.32
N GLY A 20 -1.80 -18.71 1.02
CA GLY A 20 -0.78 -19.64 1.47
C GLY A 20 -0.63 -20.87 0.57
N ASN A 21 0.61 -21.33 0.42
CA ASN A 21 0.95 -22.59 -0.23
C ASN A 21 1.03 -23.74 0.79
N LYS A 22 1.01 -24.98 0.28
CA LYS A 22 1.13 -26.17 1.12
C LYS A 22 2.44 -26.14 1.93
N GLY A 23 2.32 -26.07 3.25
CA GLY A 23 3.45 -26.07 4.19
C GLY A 23 3.77 -24.71 4.80
N GLU A 24 3.16 -23.62 4.33
CA GLU A 24 3.31 -22.29 4.93
C GLU A 24 2.44 -22.13 6.19
N THR A 25 2.97 -21.41 7.18
CA THR A 25 2.22 -21.04 8.39
C THR A 25 1.47 -19.73 8.18
N TYR A 26 0.50 -19.41 9.05
CA TYR A 26 -0.16 -18.11 9.02
C TYR A 26 0.81 -16.95 9.22
N THR A 27 1.87 -17.15 10.01
CA THR A 27 2.91 -16.14 10.20
C THR A 27 3.61 -15.83 8.89
N ASP A 28 3.96 -16.85 8.11
CA ASP A 28 4.62 -16.69 6.81
C ASP A 28 3.72 -15.93 5.82
N ILE A 29 2.43 -16.28 5.79
CA ILE A 29 1.42 -15.60 4.96
C ILE A 29 1.31 -14.12 5.35
N ILE A 30 1.25 -13.82 6.66
CA ILE A 30 1.17 -12.45 7.16
C ILE A 30 2.41 -11.65 6.77
N ILE A 31 3.61 -12.22 6.94
CA ILE A 31 4.87 -11.56 6.58
C ILE A 31 4.87 -11.22 5.08
N LYS A 32 4.52 -12.17 4.23
CA LYS A 32 4.44 -11.97 2.77
C LYS A 32 3.43 -10.87 2.38
N LEU A 33 2.29 -10.82 3.04
CA LEU A 33 1.30 -9.76 2.82
C LEU A 33 1.84 -8.39 3.23
N ILE A 34 2.57 -8.30 4.35
CA ILE A 34 3.19 -7.06 4.81
C ILE A 34 4.28 -6.59 3.84
N GLU A 35 5.11 -7.50 3.35
CA GLU A 35 6.16 -7.18 2.37
C GLU A 35 5.56 -6.67 1.06
N SER A 36 4.56 -7.37 0.52
CA SER A 36 3.87 -6.93 -0.69
C SER A 36 3.18 -5.56 -0.51
N ALA A 37 2.58 -5.31 0.65
CA ALA A 37 1.99 -4.01 0.96
C ALA A 37 3.04 -2.90 1.04
N LYS A 38 4.22 -3.16 1.61
CA LYS A 38 5.34 -2.20 1.64
C LYS A 38 5.85 -1.86 0.25
N GLU A 39 5.99 -2.86 -0.62
CA GLU A 39 6.39 -2.63 -2.02
C GLU A 39 5.38 -1.74 -2.76
N ARG A 40 4.07 -1.98 -2.53
CA ARG A 40 3.01 -1.15 -3.11
C ARG A 40 2.87 0.22 -2.49
N GLN A 41 3.24 0.39 -1.22
CA GLN A 41 3.07 1.65 -0.50
C GLN A 41 3.71 2.84 -1.23
N LEU A 42 4.90 2.64 -1.81
CA LEU A 42 5.57 3.70 -2.57
C LEU A 42 4.83 4.00 -3.88
N HIS A 43 4.34 2.98 -4.57
CA HIS A 43 3.55 3.15 -5.79
C HIS A 43 2.26 3.92 -5.50
N ASP A 44 1.53 3.54 -4.45
CA ASP A 44 0.27 4.18 -4.08
C ASP A 44 0.48 5.63 -3.65
N LEU A 45 1.61 5.94 -3.01
CA LEU A 45 2.00 7.32 -2.69
C LEU A 45 2.35 8.15 -3.93
N LEU A 46 3.12 7.58 -4.87
CA LEU A 46 3.61 8.30 -6.04
C LEU A 46 2.55 8.47 -7.14
N MET A 47 1.61 7.54 -7.22
CA MET A 47 0.53 7.53 -8.21
C MET A 47 -0.79 8.08 -7.66
N ASP A 48 -0.79 8.66 -6.46
CA ASP A 48 -1.95 9.38 -5.95
C ASP A 48 -2.15 10.68 -6.74
N GLU A 49 -3.16 10.70 -7.60
CA GLU A 49 -3.54 11.88 -8.38
C GLU A 49 -4.38 12.89 -7.57
N THR A 50 -4.74 12.56 -6.32
CA THR A 50 -5.49 13.46 -5.44
C THR A 50 -4.69 14.74 -5.18
N ASN A 51 -5.33 15.90 -5.35
CA ASN A 51 -4.69 17.23 -5.21
C ASN A 51 -3.51 17.49 -6.16
N THR A 52 -3.42 16.80 -7.29
CA THR A 52 -2.47 17.11 -8.35
C THR A 52 -3.02 18.19 -9.30
N ILE A 53 -2.13 18.93 -9.94
CA ILE A 53 -2.47 19.87 -11.02
C ILE A 53 -1.75 19.46 -12.30
N SER A 54 -2.31 19.82 -13.45
CA SER A 54 -1.64 19.56 -14.73
C SER A 54 -0.32 20.32 -14.84
N ILE A 55 0.60 19.79 -15.65
CA ILE A 55 1.89 20.45 -15.91
C ILE A 55 1.68 21.85 -16.50
N GLU A 56 0.68 22.01 -17.37
CA GLU A 56 0.34 23.29 -17.99
C GLU A 56 -0.10 24.33 -16.96
N GLU A 57 -0.94 23.90 -16.02
CA GLU A 57 -1.41 24.75 -14.92
C GLU A 57 -0.28 25.10 -13.95
N ALA A 58 0.59 24.15 -13.63
CA ALA A 58 1.79 24.38 -12.82
C ALA A 58 2.73 25.42 -13.47
N LEU A 59 2.97 25.31 -14.78
CA LEU A 59 3.78 26.25 -15.54
C LEU A 59 3.14 27.65 -15.60
N SER A 60 1.83 27.73 -15.78
CA SER A 60 1.08 28.99 -15.77
C SER A 60 1.20 29.68 -14.41
N ASN A 61 1.00 28.93 -13.31
CA ASN A 61 1.09 29.44 -11.94
C ASN A 61 2.53 29.91 -11.60
N ALA A 62 3.54 29.15 -12.00
CA ALA A 62 4.94 29.54 -11.79
C ALA A 62 5.30 30.82 -12.56
N LYS A 63 4.88 30.94 -13.83
CA LYS A 63 5.08 32.15 -14.64
C LYS A 63 4.40 33.37 -14.04
N LYS A 64 3.17 33.23 -13.55
CA LYS A 64 2.44 34.32 -12.85
C LYS A 64 3.16 34.76 -11.57
N ARG A 65 3.71 33.82 -10.81
CA ARG A 65 4.38 34.10 -9.53
C ARG A 65 5.74 34.78 -9.70
N TRP A 66 6.46 34.47 -10.78
CA TRP A 66 7.79 35.02 -11.09
C TRP A 66 7.78 36.01 -12.25
N GLN A 67 6.73 36.81 -12.37
CA GLN A 67 6.77 37.99 -13.23
C GLN A 67 7.71 39.01 -12.56
N LYS A 68 8.95 39.09 -13.06
CA LYS A 68 9.82 40.25 -12.85
C LYS A 68 9.32 41.42 -13.69
#